data_AF-A0AAD2FHA2-F1
#
_entry.id   AF-A0AAD2FHA2-F1
#
_cell.length_a   1.000
_cell.length_b   1.000
_cell.length_c   1.000
_cell.angle_alpha   90.00
_cell.angle_beta   90.00
_cell.angle_gamma   90.00
#
_symmetry.space_group_name_H-M   'P 1'
#
loop_
_entity.id
_entity.type
_entity.pdbx_description
1 polymer ?
#
loop_
_entity_poly.entity_id
_entity_poly.type
_entity_poly.pdbx_seq_one_letter_code
_entity_poly.pdbx_strand_id
1 'polypeptide(L)'
;MRFLPTIVLVACTTSLQSGAAFAFQSTPLRSNFASTTTTTTKQHNDCYQRRSHQHHQPLFMSSTEEVSIADIQAELEQVQADFTSKLEACESLAAAEDLRREYLSKKGPVNKSMVYMRSLPNEEKPKLGAVVNAVKANMDTLMVEAKERLEFADIEEQMKAEAIDVTLPGIDPYGNVGRRHPLSMTMEKAIDIFTSIGYDTVTSCEESPEIETDYYCFEALNCPKDHPARDMQDTFYLTEDRELMLRTHTSAVQIRQLEKRKPPLRIVAPGRVYRRDDIDATHSLMFHQVEILALEKSGELDLGHLKGTVEHFLKEMLGPAIKTRFRGSFFPFTEPSMEVDVFFRGRWMEVLGCGMVDPRVLEKAGIDPEEYTGFAAGFGVERFAMIIHDIKDLREFVKSDVRFIEQFPYFYDDGMESFLRGEKPEKEEDLRTDQLPLEIIEEYEDLKTAKYPPREEPAAEKSEKKTKKSAPAPAGPVDISKLDIRVGVIKKVWEHEEADKLYCEEIDLGEEGGPRQIASGLKAHYSLEEMEGRKVLVLANLKSRKLVGFPSHGMVLCASSEDGKVEFVEPPEGAEIGERVMVEGFDGEPATENQVIKKKMLDAIFPDLATDDSGVATYQGKPLSTSAGVCTSGVKNSPIA
;
A
#
# COMPACT_ATOMS: atom_id res chain seq x y z
N MET A 1 2.63 5.23 50.17
CA MET A 1 1.55 6.24 50.30
C MET A 1 1.19 6.69 48.89
N ARG A 2 -0.06 6.47 48.48
CA ARG A 2 -0.64 6.81 47.17
C ARG A 2 -0.85 8.32 47.07
N PHE A 3 -0.64 8.92 45.89
CA PHE A 3 -1.38 10.11 45.46
C PHE A 3 -1.62 10.06 43.95
N LEU A 4 -2.91 10.12 43.59
CA LEU A 4 -3.45 10.33 42.24
C LEU A 4 -3.27 11.80 41.82
N PRO A 5 -3.24 12.12 40.51
CA PRO A 5 -3.58 13.44 40.02
C PRO A 5 -5.06 13.52 39.60
N THR A 6 -5.71 14.57 40.12
CA THR A 6 -7.07 15.02 39.83
C THR A 6 -7.08 15.88 38.56
N ILE A 7 -7.95 15.56 37.61
CA ILE A 7 -8.20 16.34 36.39
C ILE A 7 -9.12 17.52 36.72
N VAL A 8 -8.70 18.73 36.35
CA VAL A 8 -9.46 19.99 36.48
C VAL A 8 -10.26 20.22 35.20
N LEU A 9 -11.59 20.27 35.34
CA LEU A 9 -12.55 20.63 34.30
C LEU A 9 -12.75 22.15 34.33
N VAL A 10 -12.43 22.86 33.24
CA VAL A 10 -12.77 24.28 33.06
C VAL A 10 -14.05 24.39 32.25
N ALA A 11 -15.10 24.89 32.88
CA ALA A 11 -16.35 25.28 32.25
C ALA A 11 -16.18 26.62 31.54
N CYS A 12 -16.65 26.73 30.29
CA CYS A 12 -16.84 28.02 29.65
C CYS A 12 -18.26 28.11 29.07
N THR A 13 -18.96 29.13 29.52
CA THR A 13 -20.36 29.44 29.31
C THR A 13 -20.61 30.05 27.92
N THR A 14 -21.80 29.74 27.39
CA THR A 14 -22.41 30.26 26.16
C THR A 14 -22.70 31.76 26.18
N SER A 15 -22.51 32.45 25.04
CA SER A 15 -23.30 33.63 24.68
C SER A 15 -23.71 33.59 23.20
N LEU A 16 -25.02 33.67 22.97
CA LEU A 16 -25.70 33.73 21.66
C LEU A 16 -25.52 35.10 20.97
N GLN A 17 -25.56 35.07 19.61
CA GLN A 17 -26.28 35.95 18.65
C GLN A 17 -25.52 35.87 17.31
N SER A 18 -26.09 35.78 16.10
CA SER A 18 -27.45 35.78 15.56
C SER A 18 -27.38 35.61 14.01
N GLY A 19 -28.39 34.96 13.39
CA GLY A 19 -28.71 35.08 11.95
C GLY A 19 -28.41 33.83 11.10
N ALA A 20 -29.33 32.86 10.96
CA ALA A 20 -30.45 32.80 9.99
C ALA A 20 -29.98 32.62 8.53
N ALA A 21 -30.50 31.74 7.67
CA ALA A 21 -31.46 30.63 7.71
C ALA A 21 -31.37 29.98 6.32
N PHE A 22 -31.73 28.69 6.15
CA PHE A 22 -32.78 28.23 5.23
C PHE A 22 -32.85 26.70 5.18
N ALA A 23 -34.09 26.22 5.20
CA ALA A 23 -34.52 24.85 5.39
C ALA A 23 -34.45 24.01 4.11
N PHE A 24 -34.34 22.68 4.25
CA PHE A 24 -34.97 21.77 3.31
C PHE A 24 -35.64 20.59 4.03
N GLN A 25 -36.93 20.46 3.73
CA GLN A 25 -37.87 19.47 4.23
C GLN A 25 -37.61 18.10 3.60
N SER A 26 -37.74 17.05 4.39
CA SER A 26 -37.78 15.65 3.97
C SER A 26 -39.15 15.28 3.40
N THR A 27 -39.18 14.74 2.19
CA THR A 27 -40.30 13.92 1.65
C THR A 27 -39.75 12.60 1.11
N PRO A 28 -40.36 11.44 1.45
CA PRO A 28 -39.85 10.14 1.06
C PRO A 28 -40.32 9.76 -0.36
N LEU A 29 -39.37 9.32 -1.19
CA LEU A 29 -39.65 8.71 -2.48
C LEU A 29 -39.88 7.19 -2.31
N ARG A 30 -41.07 6.76 -2.74
CA ARG A 30 -41.44 5.37 -3.02
C ARG A 30 -40.46 4.75 -4.01
N SER A 31 -40.10 3.49 -3.80
CA SER A 31 -39.84 2.58 -4.91
C SER A 31 -40.45 1.21 -4.62
N ASN A 32 -41.29 0.79 -5.56
CA ASN A 32 -41.93 -0.52 -5.62
C ASN A 32 -40.89 -1.55 -6.06
N PHE A 33 -40.83 -2.71 -5.39
CA PHE A 33 -40.49 -3.95 -6.07
C PHE A 33 -41.42 -5.07 -5.62
N ALA A 34 -41.91 -5.78 -6.64
CA ALA A 34 -43.08 -6.63 -6.62
C ALA A 34 -42.80 -8.00 -5.99
N SER A 35 -43.66 -8.41 -5.06
CA SER A 35 -43.78 -9.79 -4.61
C SER A 35 -44.49 -10.62 -5.68
N THR A 36 -43.81 -11.62 -6.25
CA THR A 36 -44.47 -12.64 -7.07
C THR A 36 -44.94 -13.76 -6.14
N THR A 37 -46.24 -13.78 -5.86
CA THR A 37 -46.90 -14.83 -5.08
C THR A 37 -47.18 -16.01 -6.01
N THR A 38 -46.53 -17.15 -5.78
CA THR A 38 -46.92 -18.41 -6.41
C THR A 38 -47.81 -19.19 -5.45
N THR A 39 -49.12 -19.00 -5.63
CA THR A 39 -50.16 -19.85 -5.03
C THR A 39 -50.09 -21.23 -5.68
N THR A 40 -49.91 -22.29 -4.89
CA THR A 40 -50.27 -23.65 -5.31
C THR A 40 -51.22 -24.25 -4.30
N THR A 41 -52.48 -24.25 -4.70
CA THR A 41 -53.62 -24.95 -4.13
C THR A 41 -53.42 -26.48 -4.24
N LYS A 42 -53.53 -27.20 -3.13
CA LYS A 42 -53.94 -28.62 -3.08
C LYS A 42 -54.94 -28.76 -1.94
N GLN A 43 -56.24 -28.64 -2.23
CA GLN A 43 -57.15 -29.76 -2.42
C GLN A 43 -57.01 -30.84 -1.33
N HIS A 44 -57.77 -30.63 -0.26
CA HIS A 44 -58.36 -31.71 0.53
C HIS A 44 -59.15 -32.63 -0.40
N ASN A 45 -58.81 -33.92 -0.39
CA ASN A 45 -59.71 -34.98 -0.82
C ASN A 45 -59.74 -36.05 0.26
N ASP A 46 -60.96 -36.41 0.63
CA ASP A 46 -61.32 -37.54 1.46
C ASP A 46 -60.61 -38.82 1.02
N CYS A 47 -60.10 -39.57 1.99
CA CYS A 47 -60.14 -41.02 1.89
C CYS A 47 -60.31 -41.64 3.27
N TYR A 48 -61.56 -41.99 3.57
CA TYR A 48 -61.96 -43.07 4.44
C TYR A 48 -61.09 -44.31 4.15
N GLN A 49 -60.12 -44.61 5.01
CA GLN A 49 -59.57 -45.96 5.12
C GLN A 49 -59.56 -46.44 6.57
N ARG A 50 -60.56 -47.30 6.80
CA ARG A 50 -60.70 -48.31 7.83
C ARG A 50 -59.34 -48.72 8.43
N ARG A 51 -59.09 -48.34 9.69
CA ARG A 51 -58.31 -49.18 10.59
C ARG A 51 -59.29 -50.06 11.36
N SER A 52 -59.18 -51.34 11.06
CA SER A 52 -59.86 -52.44 11.71
C SER A 52 -59.76 -52.33 13.23
N HIS A 53 -60.91 -52.21 13.88
CA HIS A 53 -61.08 -52.62 15.26
C HIS A 53 -60.65 -54.09 15.38
N GLN A 54 -59.44 -54.34 15.88
CA GLN A 54 -59.21 -55.56 16.64
C GLN A 54 -59.77 -55.29 18.04
N HIS A 55 -60.99 -55.77 18.23
CA HIS A 55 -61.57 -56.01 19.53
C HIS A 55 -60.59 -56.84 20.37
N HIS A 56 -59.90 -56.21 21.32
CA HIS A 56 -59.71 -56.87 22.60
C HIS A 56 -61.02 -56.67 23.36
N GLN A 57 -61.80 -57.75 23.43
CA GLN A 57 -62.98 -57.84 24.27
C GLN A 57 -62.58 -57.52 25.72
N PRO A 58 -63.40 -56.74 26.45
CA PRO A 58 -63.26 -56.67 27.89
C PRO A 58 -63.63 -58.05 28.44
N LEU A 59 -62.68 -58.71 29.11
CA LEU A 59 -63.02 -59.78 30.03
C LEU A 59 -63.88 -59.15 31.12
N PHE A 60 -65.19 -59.34 31.00
CA PHE A 60 -66.11 -59.24 32.12
C PHE A 60 -65.66 -60.27 33.15
N MET A 61 -64.89 -59.84 34.13
CA MET A 61 -64.64 -60.63 35.33
C MET A 61 -65.76 -60.34 36.32
N SER A 62 -66.64 -61.32 36.47
CA SER A 62 -67.62 -61.37 37.55
C SER A 62 -66.89 -61.58 38.88
N SER A 63 -67.28 -60.78 39.88
CA SER A 63 -67.19 -61.04 41.33
C SER A 63 -65.86 -61.58 41.89
N THR A 64 -65.22 -60.72 42.69
CA THR A 64 -64.20 -61.05 43.71
C THR A 64 -62.92 -61.72 43.19
N GLU A 65 -62.12 -60.97 42.43
CA GLU A 65 -60.67 -61.13 42.45
C GLU A 65 -60.09 -59.97 43.25
N GLU A 66 -59.41 -60.28 44.36
CA GLU A 66 -58.59 -59.30 45.06
C GLU A 66 -57.43 -58.93 44.13
N VAL A 67 -57.58 -57.81 43.41
CA VAL A 67 -56.48 -57.25 42.62
C VAL A 67 -55.35 -56.91 43.58
N SER A 68 -54.24 -57.63 43.49
CA SER A 68 -53.09 -57.40 44.36
C SER A 68 -52.32 -56.16 43.88
N ILE A 69 -51.69 -55.43 44.81
CA ILE A 69 -50.81 -54.31 44.46
C ILE A 69 -49.68 -54.77 43.50
N ALA A 70 -49.23 -56.02 43.63
CA ALA A 70 -48.15 -56.56 42.80
C ALA A 70 -48.52 -56.65 41.32
N ASP A 71 -49.78 -57.00 41.00
CA ASP A 71 -50.25 -57.11 39.62
C ASP A 71 -50.39 -55.73 38.96
N ILE A 72 -50.88 -54.74 39.72
CA ILE A 72 -50.98 -53.35 39.23
C ILE A 72 -49.58 -52.75 39.04
N GLN A 73 -48.64 -53.09 39.91
CA GLN A 73 -47.25 -52.67 39.78
C GLN A 73 -46.61 -53.27 38.51
N ALA A 74 -46.82 -54.57 38.23
CA ALA A 74 -46.33 -55.22 37.02
C ALA A 74 -46.92 -54.61 35.73
N GLU A 75 -48.22 -54.25 35.74
CA GLU A 75 -48.86 -53.56 34.63
C GLU A 75 -48.26 -52.16 34.39
N LEU A 76 -48.00 -51.40 35.47
CA LEU A 76 -47.37 -50.08 35.39
C LEU A 76 -45.91 -50.15 34.91
N GLU A 77 -45.16 -51.16 35.34
CA GLU A 77 -43.79 -51.43 34.86
C GLU A 77 -43.78 -51.75 33.36
N GLN A 78 -44.77 -52.53 32.87
CA GLN A 78 -44.91 -52.82 31.45
C GLN A 78 -45.26 -51.57 30.63
N VAL A 79 -46.16 -50.71 31.15
CA VAL A 79 -46.51 -49.42 30.52
C VAL A 79 -45.29 -48.50 30.47
N GLN A 80 -44.49 -48.46 31.54
CA GLN A 80 -43.25 -47.67 31.58
C GLN A 80 -42.22 -48.19 30.57
N ALA A 81 -42.05 -49.51 30.45
CA ALA A 81 -41.14 -50.12 29.48
C ALA A 81 -41.55 -49.82 28.02
N ASP A 82 -42.85 -49.93 27.70
CA ASP A 82 -43.37 -49.61 26.36
C ASP A 82 -43.21 -48.11 26.04
N PHE A 83 -43.47 -47.23 27.01
CA PHE A 83 -43.22 -45.79 26.85
C PHE A 83 -41.75 -45.48 26.60
N THR A 84 -40.85 -46.07 27.38
CA THR A 84 -39.39 -45.85 27.27
C THR A 84 -38.90 -46.27 25.88
N SER A 85 -39.28 -47.46 25.41
CA SER A 85 -38.89 -47.95 24.09
C SER A 85 -39.40 -47.06 22.95
N LYS A 86 -40.64 -46.56 23.04
CA LYS A 86 -41.20 -45.64 22.03
C LYS A 86 -40.56 -44.26 22.07
N LEU A 87 -40.19 -43.79 23.26
CA LEU A 87 -39.53 -42.49 23.45
C LEU A 87 -38.08 -42.50 22.93
N GLU A 88 -37.37 -43.61 23.09
CA GLU A 88 -36.04 -43.83 22.50
C GLU A 88 -36.09 -43.83 20.96
N ALA A 89 -37.14 -44.41 20.38
CA ALA A 89 -37.34 -44.46 18.93
C ALA A 89 -37.87 -43.15 18.30
N CYS A 90 -38.16 -42.12 19.11
CA CYS A 90 -38.62 -40.83 18.60
C CYS A 90 -37.46 -40.03 18.02
N GLU A 91 -37.69 -39.47 16.83
CA GLU A 91 -36.75 -38.64 16.06
C GLU A 91 -37.17 -37.16 16.00
N SER A 92 -38.31 -36.78 16.58
CA SER A 92 -38.78 -35.39 16.59
C SER A 92 -39.46 -35.01 17.90
N LEU A 93 -39.34 -33.73 18.26
CA LEU A 93 -39.96 -33.17 19.46
C LEU A 93 -41.49 -33.28 19.43
N ALA A 94 -42.09 -33.14 18.25
CA ALA A 94 -43.52 -33.33 18.05
C ALA A 94 -43.96 -34.77 18.38
N ALA A 95 -43.21 -35.78 17.93
CA ALA A 95 -43.50 -37.18 18.22
C ALA A 95 -43.35 -37.50 19.72
N ALA A 96 -42.36 -36.92 20.39
CA ALA A 96 -42.19 -37.06 21.83
C ALA A 96 -43.35 -36.43 22.63
N GLU A 97 -43.81 -35.23 22.27
CA GLU A 97 -44.98 -34.58 22.90
C GLU A 97 -46.29 -35.35 22.64
N ASP A 98 -46.44 -35.97 21.47
CA ASP A 98 -47.58 -36.84 21.18
C ASP A 98 -47.56 -38.10 22.04
N LEU A 99 -46.40 -38.74 22.26
CA LEU A 99 -46.26 -39.85 23.21
C LEU A 99 -46.57 -39.43 24.65
N ARG A 100 -46.09 -38.26 25.07
CA ARG A 100 -46.40 -37.70 26.39
C ARG A 100 -47.91 -37.54 26.57
N ARG A 101 -48.61 -37.04 25.54
CA ARG A 101 -50.06 -36.87 25.55
C ARG A 101 -50.80 -38.22 25.57
N GLU A 102 -50.30 -39.22 24.86
CA GLU A 102 -50.90 -40.56 24.85
C GLU A 102 -50.79 -41.24 26.22
N TYR A 103 -49.61 -41.21 26.85
CA TYR A 103 -49.32 -41.99 28.07
C TYR A 103 -49.66 -41.26 29.37
N LEU A 104 -49.36 -39.97 29.48
CA LEU A 104 -49.46 -39.18 30.71
C LEU A 104 -50.72 -38.30 30.79
N SER A 105 -51.58 -38.27 29.76
CA SER A 105 -52.84 -37.54 29.83
C SER A 105 -53.80 -38.09 30.89
N LYS A 106 -54.84 -37.33 31.24
CA LYS A 106 -55.88 -37.75 32.20
C LYS A 106 -56.58 -39.07 31.82
N LYS A 107 -56.55 -39.47 30.55
CA LYS A 107 -57.12 -40.72 30.03
C LYS A 107 -56.04 -41.76 29.66
N GLY A 108 -54.77 -41.44 29.86
CA GLY A 108 -53.64 -42.32 29.54
C GLY A 108 -53.57 -43.55 30.44
N PRO A 109 -52.86 -44.60 30.01
CA PRO A 109 -52.70 -45.87 30.74
C PRO A 109 -52.24 -45.67 32.19
N VAL A 110 -51.34 -44.71 32.44
CA VAL A 110 -50.82 -44.41 33.79
C VAL A 110 -51.90 -43.81 34.72
N ASN A 111 -52.87 -43.07 34.17
CA ASN A 111 -53.99 -42.53 34.95
C ASN A 111 -55.18 -43.49 35.03
N LYS A 112 -55.28 -44.48 34.14
CA LYS A 112 -56.30 -45.54 34.21
C LYS A 112 -56.08 -46.46 35.41
N SER A 113 -54.83 -46.69 35.82
CA SER A 113 -54.52 -47.48 37.02
C SER A 113 -55.10 -46.89 38.32
N MET A 114 -55.37 -45.58 38.34
CA MET A 114 -56.03 -44.90 39.46
C MET A 114 -57.49 -45.35 39.67
N VAL A 115 -58.11 -46.01 38.69
CA VAL A 115 -59.45 -46.61 38.84
C VAL A 115 -59.43 -47.78 39.83
N TYR A 116 -58.31 -48.52 39.92
CA TYR A 116 -58.12 -49.62 40.87
C TYR A 116 -58.08 -49.17 42.33
N MET A 117 -57.94 -47.86 42.62
CA MET A 117 -58.10 -47.33 43.97
C MET A 117 -59.48 -47.61 44.58
N ARG A 118 -60.52 -47.82 43.75
CA ARG A 118 -61.88 -48.12 44.22
C ARG A 118 -62.04 -49.55 44.73
N SER A 119 -61.16 -50.46 44.30
CA SER A 119 -61.20 -51.90 44.62
C SER A 119 -60.23 -52.30 45.74
N LEU A 120 -59.34 -51.41 46.20
CA LEU A 120 -58.34 -51.73 47.24
C LEU A 120 -58.80 -51.40 48.67
N PRO A 121 -58.30 -52.12 49.70
CA PRO A 121 -58.45 -51.77 51.11
C PRO A 121 -57.87 -50.39 51.45
N ASN A 122 -58.39 -49.72 52.49
CA ASN A 122 -57.93 -48.36 52.86
C ASN A 122 -56.44 -48.28 53.24
N GLU A 123 -55.84 -49.37 53.71
CA GLU A 123 -54.41 -49.45 54.06
C GLU A 123 -53.48 -49.51 52.84
N GLU A 124 -54.00 -49.94 51.69
CA GLU A 124 -53.25 -50.19 50.46
C GLU A 124 -53.33 -49.05 49.44
N LYS A 125 -54.38 -48.21 49.54
CA LYS A 125 -54.55 -47.01 48.69
C LYS A 125 -53.38 -46.03 48.73
N PRO A 126 -52.77 -45.72 49.89
CA PRO A 126 -51.59 -44.84 49.93
C PRO A 126 -50.37 -45.44 49.21
N LYS A 127 -50.20 -46.76 49.25
CA LYS A 127 -49.08 -47.46 48.60
C LYS A 127 -49.22 -47.42 47.08
N LEU A 128 -50.42 -47.68 46.54
CA LEU A 128 -50.67 -47.57 45.10
C LEU A 128 -50.47 -46.13 44.60
N GLY A 129 -50.94 -45.13 45.36
CA GLY A 129 -50.72 -43.72 45.03
C GLY A 129 -49.23 -43.34 44.96
N ALA A 130 -48.41 -43.88 45.86
CA ALA A 130 -46.97 -43.70 45.84
C ALA A 130 -46.33 -44.34 44.59
N VAL A 131 -46.72 -45.56 44.23
CA VAL A 131 -46.21 -46.28 43.04
C VAL A 131 -46.58 -45.54 41.75
N VAL A 132 -47.84 -45.12 41.59
CA VAL A 132 -48.28 -44.37 40.40
C VAL A 132 -47.54 -43.03 40.27
N ASN A 133 -47.33 -42.31 41.38
CA ASN A 133 -46.61 -41.05 41.37
C ASN A 133 -45.11 -41.25 41.07
N ALA A 134 -44.50 -42.33 41.55
CA ALA A 134 -43.12 -42.66 41.23
C ALA A 134 -42.93 -43.00 39.74
N VAL A 135 -43.83 -43.81 39.15
CA VAL A 135 -43.79 -44.13 37.72
C VAL A 135 -44.01 -42.89 36.86
N LYS A 136 -44.95 -42.01 37.24
CA LYS A 136 -45.14 -40.72 36.55
C LYS A 136 -43.90 -39.84 36.63
N ALA A 137 -43.30 -39.71 37.82
CA ALA A 137 -42.10 -38.91 38.00
C ALA A 137 -40.95 -39.43 37.11
N ASN A 138 -40.75 -40.75 37.06
CA ASN A 138 -39.75 -41.37 36.20
C ASN A 138 -40.02 -41.11 34.70
N MET A 139 -41.27 -41.23 34.26
CA MET A 139 -41.66 -40.96 32.87
C MET A 139 -41.53 -39.48 32.50
N ASP A 140 -41.85 -38.57 33.42
CA ASP A 140 -41.63 -37.13 33.25
C ASP A 140 -40.12 -36.82 33.17
N THR A 141 -39.27 -37.46 33.98
CA THR A 141 -37.81 -37.35 33.88
C THR A 141 -37.29 -37.82 32.52
N LEU A 142 -37.68 -39.02 32.07
CA LEU A 142 -37.31 -39.56 30.76
C LEU A 142 -37.76 -38.63 29.61
N MET A 143 -38.94 -38.01 29.76
CA MET A 143 -39.44 -37.05 28.77
C MET A 143 -38.60 -35.78 28.72
N VAL A 144 -38.14 -35.26 29.86
CA VAL A 144 -37.23 -34.11 29.92
C VAL A 144 -35.90 -34.46 29.22
N GLU A 145 -35.31 -35.60 29.56
CA GLU A 145 -34.05 -36.07 28.95
C GLU A 145 -34.20 -36.29 27.43
N ALA A 146 -35.29 -36.92 26.99
CA ALA A 146 -35.56 -37.15 25.58
C ALA A 146 -35.79 -35.85 24.81
N LYS A 147 -36.44 -34.87 25.44
CA LYS A 147 -36.63 -33.54 24.85
C LYS A 147 -35.29 -32.83 24.67
N GLU A 148 -34.44 -32.81 25.70
CA GLU A 148 -33.10 -32.21 25.61
C GLU A 148 -32.25 -32.87 24.51
N ARG A 149 -32.27 -34.21 24.42
CA ARG A 149 -31.60 -34.97 23.35
C ARG A 149 -32.07 -34.57 21.96
N LEU A 150 -33.38 -34.45 21.76
CA LEU A 150 -33.98 -34.12 20.47
C LEU A 150 -33.77 -32.67 20.07
N GLU A 151 -33.84 -31.73 21.02
CA GLU A 151 -33.50 -30.31 20.78
C GLU A 151 -32.04 -30.15 20.38
N PHE A 152 -31.12 -30.89 21.02
CA PHE A 152 -29.71 -30.86 20.67
C PHE A 152 -29.45 -31.42 19.26
N ALA A 153 -30.08 -32.54 18.88
CA ALA A 153 -29.93 -33.13 17.55
C ALA A 153 -30.43 -32.19 16.44
N ASP A 154 -31.55 -31.50 16.66
CA ASP A 154 -32.11 -30.50 15.72
C ASP A 154 -31.15 -29.30 15.55
N ILE A 155 -30.58 -28.80 16.67
CA ILE A 155 -29.56 -27.75 16.66
C ILE A 155 -28.31 -28.20 15.89
N GLU A 156 -27.82 -29.43 16.12
CA GLU A 156 -26.63 -29.95 15.44
C GLU A 156 -26.85 -30.08 13.93
N GLU A 157 -28.02 -30.53 13.50
CA GLU A 157 -28.39 -30.59 12.08
C GLU A 157 -28.47 -29.19 11.46
N GLN A 158 -29.09 -28.24 12.16
CA GLN A 158 -29.14 -26.84 11.74
C GLN A 158 -27.74 -26.24 11.62
N MET A 159 -26.85 -26.48 12.61
CA MET A 159 -25.46 -26.02 12.58
C MET A 159 -24.67 -26.61 11.40
N LYS A 160 -24.90 -27.88 11.05
CA LYS A 160 -24.29 -28.51 9.87
C LYS A 160 -24.83 -27.91 8.56
N ALA A 161 -26.12 -27.60 8.50
CA ALA A 161 -26.74 -26.99 7.34
C ALA A 161 -26.31 -25.52 7.13
N GLU A 162 -26.09 -24.79 8.23
CA GLU A 162 -25.60 -23.41 8.25
C GLU A 162 -24.07 -23.31 8.28
N ALA A 163 -23.36 -24.43 8.20
CA ALA A 163 -21.90 -24.45 8.18
C ALA A 163 -21.39 -23.65 6.99
N ILE A 164 -20.61 -22.61 7.28
CA ILE A 164 -19.93 -21.79 6.28
C ILE A 164 -18.44 -22.09 6.30
N ASP A 165 -17.81 -21.93 5.14
CA ASP A 165 -16.35 -21.93 5.06
C ASP A 165 -15.82 -20.59 5.58
N VAL A 166 -15.37 -20.59 6.84
CA VAL A 166 -14.78 -19.42 7.52
C VAL A 166 -13.42 -19.00 6.94
N THR A 167 -12.84 -19.80 6.05
CA THR A 167 -11.57 -19.47 5.36
C THR A 167 -11.79 -18.71 4.05
N LEU A 168 -13.04 -18.66 3.56
CA LEU A 168 -13.34 -17.86 2.37
C LEU A 168 -13.02 -16.39 2.62
N PRO A 169 -12.32 -15.73 1.68
CA PRO A 169 -12.15 -14.28 1.74
C PRO A 169 -13.52 -13.62 1.87
N GLY A 170 -13.64 -12.69 2.84
CA GLY A 170 -14.88 -11.92 3.00
C GLY A 170 -15.28 -11.22 1.71
N ILE A 171 -16.55 -10.80 1.60
CA ILE A 171 -17.07 -10.08 0.42
C ILE A 171 -16.25 -8.80 0.14
N ASP A 172 -15.57 -8.30 1.17
CA ASP A 172 -14.58 -7.24 1.06
C ASP A 172 -13.47 -7.43 2.11
N PRO A 173 -12.49 -8.34 1.90
CA PRO A 173 -11.56 -8.74 2.95
C PRO A 173 -10.57 -7.61 3.31
N TYR A 174 -10.42 -6.61 2.42
CA TYR A 174 -9.47 -5.50 2.54
C TYR A 174 -10.00 -4.17 1.96
N GLY A 175 -11.31 -3.98 1.96
CA GLY A 175 -12.03 -2.88 1.30
C GLY A 175 -11.29 -1.59 1.08
N ASN A 176 -10.73 -1.45 -0.13
CA ASN A 176 -10.12 -0.24 -0.68
C ASN A 176 -9.41 0.63 0.38
N VAL A 177 -8.67 0.00 1.30
CA VAL A 177 -7.97 0.78 2.31
C VAL A 177 -6.91 1.58 1.55
N GLY A 178 -7.04 2.90 1.60
CA GLY A 178 -6.11 3.79 0.91
C GLY A 178 -4.69 3.54 1.40
N ARG A 179 -3.74 3.63 0.48
CA ARG A 179 -2.32 3.55 0.78
C ARG A 179 -1.78 4.95 0.97
N ARG A 180 -0.92 5.14 1.96
CA ARG A 180 -0.22 6.41 2.15
C ARG A 180 0.92 6.52 1.14
N HIS A 181 1.22 7.74 0.72
CA HIS A 181 2.34 7.96 -0.18
C HIS A 181 3.67 7.77 0.59
N PRO A 182 4.68 7.07 0.04
CA PRO A 182 5.96 6.83 0.74
C PRO A 182 6.68 8.13 1.14
N LEU A 183 6.51 9.22 0.37
CA LEU A 183 7.04 10.54 0.76
C LEU A 183 6.33 11.13 1.97
N SER A 184 5.00 11.01 2.05
CA SER A 184 4.25 11.47 3.24
C SER A 184 4.70 10.69 4.47
N MET A 185 4.87 9.38 4.32
CA MET A 185 5.43 8.54 5.37
C MET A 185 6.82 9.05 5.75
N THR A 186 7.79 9.04 4.85
CA THR A 186 9.16 9.49 5.15
C THR A 186 9.21 10.87 5.82
N MET A 187 8.37 11.81 5.37
CA MET A 187 8.27 13.15 5.94
C MET A 187 7.74 13.15 7.38
N GLU A 188 6.63 12.47 7.70
CA GLU A 188 6.14 12.52 9.10
C GLU A 188 7.00 11.69 10.04
N LYS A 189 7.68 10.62 9.60
CA LYS A 189 8.71 9.97 10.44
C LYS A 189 9.80 10.96 10.82
N ALA A 190 10.26 11.76 9.86
CA ALA A 190 11.27 12.78 10.14
C ALA A 190 10.75 13.85 11.11
N ILE A 191 9.51 14.31 10.93
CA ILE A 191 8.86 15.26 11.86
C ILE A 191 8.72 14.65 13.26
N ASP A 192 8.30 13.39 13.37
CA ASP A 192 8.14 12.69 14.65
C ASP A 192 9.47 12.57 15.39
N ILE A 193 10.57 12.27 14.69
CA ILE A 193 11.92 12.24 15.30
C ILE A 193 12.29 13.61 15.86
N PHE A 194 12.15 14.69 15.09
CA PHE A 194 12.52 16.03 15.56
C PHE A 194 11.59 16.55 16.67
N THR A 195 10.30 16.30 16.58
CA THR A 195 9.34 16.69 17.63
C THR A 195 9.58 15.92 18.93
N SER A 196 10.01 14.65 18.86
CA SER A 196 10.37 13.87 20.05
C SER A 196 11.56 14.44 20.84
N ILE A 197 12.44 15.19 20.17
CA ILE A 197 13.59 15.89 20.79
C ILE A 197 13.35 17.40 20.98
N GLY A 198 12.10 17.84 20.90
CA GLY A 198 11.67 19.18 21.30
C GLY A 198 11.69 20.26 20.23
N TYR A 199 11.56 19.90 18.95
CA TYR A 199 11.37 20.87 17.85
C TYR A 199 9.88 21.13 17.61
N ASP A 200 9.52 22.38 17.36
CA ASP A 200 8.18 22.77 16.96
C ASP A 200 8.01 22.62 15.44
N THR A 201 6.92 21.98 15.01
CA THR A 201 6.62 21.83 13.57
C THR A 201 5.97 23.08 12.99
N VAL A 202 6.48 23.57 11.85
CA VAL A 202 5.93 24.73 11.14
C VAL A 202 5.38 24.30 9.78
N THR A 203 4.06 24.15 9.68
CA THR A 203 3.37 23.62 8.50
C THR A 203 2.24 24.50 7.97
N SER A 204 1.88 25.58 8.66
CA SER A 204 0.76 26.42 8.24
C SER A 204 1.08 27.14 6.93
N CYS A 205 0.10 27.27 6.03
CA CYS A 205 0.32 27.92 4.73
C CYS A 205 0.75 29.40 4.84
N GLU A 206 0.36 30.07 5.94
CA GLU A 206 0.74 31.47 6.20
C GLU A 206 2.18 31.60 6.71
N GLU A 207 2.69 30.58 7.39
CA GLU A 207 4.05 30.57 7.93
C GLU A 207 5.05 29.91 6.99
N SER A 208 4.57 29.03 6.11
CA SER A 208 5.35 28.25 5.16
C SER A 208 4.73 28.33 3.76
N PRO A 209 4.61 29.54 3.16
CA PRO A 209 4.10 29.66 1.81
C PRO A 209 5.07 29.04 0.79
N GLU A 210 4.54 28.49 -0.30
CA GLU A 210 5.34 27.95 -1.41
C GLU A 210 5.75 29.02 -2.41
N ILE A 211 4.91 30.04 -2.60
CA ILE A 211 5.25 31.27 -3.31
C ILE A 211 5.89 32.21 -2.29
N GLU A 212 7.10 32.62 -2.57
CA GLU A 212 7.95 33.38 -1.66
C GLU A 212 8.58 34.57 -2.36
N THR A 213 9.16 35.50 -1.58
CA THR A 213 9.92 36.62 -2.13
C THR A 213 11.42 36.33 -2.21
N ASP A 214 12.13 37.01 -3.12
CA ASP A 214 13.60 36.97 -3.22
C ASP A 214 14.27 37.31 -1.87
N TYR A 215 13.69 38.22 -1.10
CA TYR A 215 14.18 38.59 0.22
C TYR A 215 14.25 37.38 1.17
N TYR A 216 13.16 36.65 1.36
CA TYR A 216 13.12 35.51 2.29
C TYR A 216 13.88 34.29 1.75
N CYS A 217 13.84 34.04 0.44
CA CYS A 217 14.55 32.91 -0.16
C CYS A 217 16.07 33.13 -0.25
N PHE A 218 16.55 34.37 -0.35
CA PHE A 218 17.96 34.59 -0.62
C PHE A 218 18.59 35.74 0.17
N GLU A 219 18.02 36.95 0.14
CA GLU A 219 18.71 38.13 0.71
C GLU A 219 18.92 38.02 2.22
N ALA A 220 17.88 37.61 2.94
CA ALA A 220 17.92 37.36 4.38
C ALA A 220 18.90 36.23 4.73
N LEU A 221 19.09 35.27 3.82
CA LEU A 221 19.99 34.11 3.95
C LEU A 221 21.39 34.38 3.41
N ASN A 222 21.80 35.66 3.36
CA ASN A 222 23.15 36.07 2.98
C ASN A 222 23.60 35.59 1.58
N CYS A 223 22.66 35.25 0.72
CA CYS A 223 22.92 34.93 -0.69
C CYS A 223 22.89 36.25 -1.48
N PRO A 224 23.97 36.73 -2.11
CA PRO A 224 23.97 38.00 -2.86
C PRO A 224 23.29 37.87 -4.24
N LYS A 225 22.92 39.00 -4.87
CA LYS A 225 22.14 39.02 -6.15
C LYS A 225 22.83 38.32 -7.33
N ASP A 226 24.15 38.26 -7.33
CA ASP A 226 25.00 37.62 -8.34
C ASP A 226 25.28 36.14 -8.04
N HIS A 227 24.70 35.59 -6.97
CA HIS A 227 24.89 34.18 -6.61
C HIS A 227 24.22 33.26 -7.64
N PRO A 228 24.89 32.16 -8.10
CA PRO A 228 24.35 31.25 -9.11
C PRO A 228 22.95 30.72 -8.80
N ALA A 229 22.68 30.36 -7.54
CA ALA A 229 21.36 29.88 -7.11
C ALA A 229 20.18 30.83 -7.39
N ARG A 230 20.44 32.12 -7.64
CA ARG A 230 19.42 33.13 -8.00
C ARG A 230 19.22 33.28 -9.51
N ASP A 231 19.96 32.54 -10.34
CA ASP A 231 19.79 32.61 -11.78
C ASP A 231 18.38 32.15 -12.19
N MET A 232 17.81 32.76 -13.23
CA MET A 232 16.54 32.34 -13.83
C MET A 232 16.62 30.93 -14.45
N GLN A 233 17.82 30.43 -14.68
CA GLN A 233 18.06 29.05 -15.10
C GLN A 233 17.78 28.04 -13.98
N ASP A 234 17.96 28.42 -12.71
CA ASP A 234 17.83 27.52 -11.55
C ASP A 234 16.53 27.76 -10.75
N THR A 235 16.00 29.00 -10.78
CA THR A 235 14.86 29.43 -9.97
C THR A 235 13.62 29.79 -10.81
N PHE A 236 12.44 29.39 -10.34
CA PHE A 236 11.16 29.75 -10.93
C PHE A 236 10.66 31.11 -10.43
N TYR A 237 10.97 32.18 -11.15
CA TYR A 237 10.40 33.51 -10.92
C TYR A 237 9.01 33.65 -11.57
N LEU A 238 8.07 34.26 -10.84
CA LEU A 238 6.68 34.47 -11.25
C LEU A 238 6.43 35.88 -11.80
N THR A 239 7.33 36.83 -11.51
CA THR A 239 7.26 38.22 -11.95
C THR A 239 8.53 38.62 -12.69
N GLU A 240 8.41 39.59 -13.62
CA GLU A 240 9.55 40.07 -14.42
C GLU A 240 10.63 40.77 -13.58
N ASP A 241 10.23 41.42 -12.49
CA ASP A 241 11.12 42.06 -11.52
C ASP A 241 11.87 41.06 -10.62
N ARG A 242 11.58 39.75 -10.74
CA ARG A 242 12.16 38.66 -9.95
C ARG A 242 11.89 38.77 -8.44
N GLU A 243 10.86 39.51 -8.05
CA GLU A 243 10.50 39.64 -6.64
C GLU A 243 9.68 38.45 -6.11
N LEU A 244 8.75 37.92 -6.89
CA LEU A 244 7.96 36.74 -6.52
C LEU A 244 8.49 35.48 -7.22
N MET A 245 8.63 34.40 -6.47
CA MET A 245 9.19 33.13 -6.95
C MET A 245 8.58 31.92 -6.24
N LEU A 246 8.77 30.73 -6.80
CA LEU A 246 8.58 29.49 -6.05
C LEU A 246 9.83 29.20 -5.22
N ARG A 247 9.67 28.93 -3.92
CA ARG A 247 10.81 28.72 -3.03
C ARG A 247 11.68 27.53 -3.45
N THR A 248 13.00 27.68 -3.35
CA THR A 248 14.01 26.67 -3.73
C THR A 248 14.43 25.76 -2.57
N HIS A 249 14.10 26.17 -1.35
CA HIS A 249 14.38 25.50 -0.08
C HIS A 249 13.41 26.01 1.01
N THR A 250 13.29 25.31 2.13
CA THR A 250 12.40 25.71 3.23
C THR A 250 13.07 26.69 4.20
N SER A 251 14.31 27.15 3.93
CA SER A 251 15.03 28.11 4.78
C SER A 251 14.30 29.45 4.92
N ALA A 252 13.48 29.82 3.93
CA ALA A 252 12.63 31.02 3.99
C ALA A 252 11.66 30.98 5.19
N VAL A 253 11.17 29.79 5.54
CA VAL A 253 10.30 29.58 6.71
C VAL A 253 11.04 29.94 7.99
N GLN A 254 12.34 29.63 8.06
CA GLN A 254 13.17 29.91 9.23
C GLN A 254 13.25 31.43 9.48
N ILE A 255 13.54 32.22 8.44
CA ILE A 255 13.59 33.68 8.53
C ILE A 255 12.24 34.25 8.99
N ARG A 256 11.14 33.79 8.38
CA ARG A 256 9.77 34.22 8.78
C ARG A 256 9.46 33.91 10.24
N GLN A 257 9.97 32.79 10.77
CA GLN A 257 9.78 32.42 12.17
C GLN A 257 10.61 33.30 13.10
N LEU A 258 11.84 33.68 12.71
CA LEU A 258 12.69 34.57 13.50
C LEU A 258 12.12 35.99 13.62
N GLU A 259 11.36 36.46 12.63
CA GLU A 259 10.65 37.74 12.72
C GLU A 259 9.47 37.71 13.72
N LYS A 260 8.86 36.53 13.92
CA LYS A 260 7.69 36.35 14.79
C LYS A 260 8.04 35.95 16.21
N ARG A 261 9.08 35.13 16.37
CA ARG A 261 9.49 34.48 17.62
C ARG A 261 10.95 34.79 17.89
N LYS A 262 11.23 35.30 19.09
CA LYS A 262 12.61 35.48 19.54
C LYS A 262 13.20 34.15 20.03
N PRO A 263 14.52 33.93 19.88
CA PRO A 263 15.20 32.79 20.49
C PRO A 263 15.03 32.77 22.03
N PRO A 264 15.20 31.60 22.69
CA PRO A 264 15.55 30.30 22.12
C PRO A 264 14.41 29.67 21.29
N LEU A 265 14.78 29.00 20.20
CA LEU A 265 13.83 28.48 19.21
C LEU A 265 14.37 27.21 18.56
N ARG A 266 13.53 26.17 18.47
CA ARG A 266 13.81 24.95 17.70
C ARG A 266 12.62 24.64 16.82
N ILE A 267 12.82 24.61 15.50
CA ILE A 267 11.74 24.38 14.54
C ILE A 267 12.13 23.36 13.49
N VAL A 268 11.15 22.58 13.04
CA VAL A 268 11.22 21.72 11.86
C VAL A 268 10.20 22.20 10.83
N ALA A 269 10.67 22.51 9.63
CA ALA A 269 9.91 23.08 8.54
C ALA A 269 9.90 22.11 7.34
N PRO A 270 8.91 21.22 7.25
CA PRO A 270 8.68 20.39 6.07
C PRO A 270 7.99 21.21 4.96
N GLY A 271 8.28 20.90 3.70
CA GLY A 271 7.55 21.53 2.61
C GLY A 271 8.00 21.15 1.21
N ARG A 272 7.15 21.45 0.23
CA ARG A 272 7.51 21.39 -1.19
C ARG A 272 8.45 22.52 -1.55
N VAL A 273 9.42 22.22 -2.39
CA VAL A 273 10.40 23.15 -2.93
C VAL A 273 10.55 22.91 -4.42
N TYR A 274 11.01 23.94 -5.13
CA TYR A 274 10.98 23.98 -6.58
C TYR A 274 12.33 24.42 -7.12
N ARG A 275 12.87 23.65 -8.07
CA ARG A 275 14.11 23.97 -8.76
C ARG A 275 13.96 23.67 -10.22
N ARG A 276 14.59 24.46 -11.08
CA ARG A 276 14.51 24.30 -12.52
C ARG A 276 15.56 23.31 -13.01
N ASP A 277 15.58 22.14 -12.39
CA ASP A 277 16.48 21.04 -12.71
C ASP A 277 15.94 20.19 -13.87
N ASP A 278 16.83 19.50 -14.58
CA ASP A 278 16.42 18.48 -15.54
C ASP A 278 15.70 17.32 -14.83
N ILE A 279 14.48 16.96 -15.27
CA ILE A 279 13.77 15.82 -14.70
C ILE A 279 14.47 14.52 -15.12
N ASP A 280 15.13 13.86 -14.18
CA ASP A 280 15.83 12.59 -14.34
C ASP A 280 15.52 11.60 -13.20
N ALA A 281 16.31 10.55 -13.04
CA ALA A 281 16.07 9.53 -12.00
C ALA A 281 16.34 10.04 -10.56
N THR A 282 17.00 11.19 -10.43
CA THR A 282 17.49 11.78 -9.17
C THR A 282 16.99 13.21 -8.93
N HIS A 283 16.47 13.88 -9.96
CA HIS A 283 16.02 15.27 -9.92
C HIS A 283 14.56 15.39 -10.39
N SER A 284 13.83 16.31 -9.77
CA SER A 284 12.45 16.67 -10.12
C SER A 284 12.29 18.18 -9.93
N LEU A 285 11.42 18.80 -10.76
CA LEU A 285 11.11 20.22 -10.65
C LEU A 285 10.48 20.61 -9.31
N MET A 286 9.79 19.65 -8.70
CA MET A 286 9.18 19.76 -7.38
C MET A 286 9.61 18.54 -6.58
N PHE A 287 10.12 18.78 -5.39
CA PHE A 287 10.45 17.75 -4.41
C PHE A 287 10.16 18.27 -3.01
N HIS A 288 10.34 17.45 -1.99
CA HIS A 288 10.05 17.81 -0.61
C HIS A 288 11.36 17.95 0.16
N GLN A 289 11.46 19.03 0.92
CA GLN A 289 12.58 19.27 1.80
C GLN A 289 12.06 19.40 3.23
N VAL A 290 12.87 18.91 4.17
CA VAL A 290 12.67 19.17 5.59
C VAL A 290 13.91 19.88 6.08
N GLU A 291 13.71 21.01 6.73
CA GLU A 291 14.79 21.74 7.36
C GLU A 291 14.52 21.95 8.83
N ILE A 292 15.60 21.98 9.60
CA ILE A 292 15.59 22.29 11.01
C ILE A 292 16.41 23.54 11.28
N LEU A 293 15.98 24.31 12.27
CA LEU A 293 16.74 25.40 12.87
C LEU A 293 16.67 25.25 14.38
N ALA A 294 17.82 25.30 15.05
CA ALA A 294 17.92 25.40 16.50
C ALA A 294 18.79 26.60 16.87
N LEU A 295 18.24 27.53 17.64
CA LEU A 295 18.93 28.69 18.20
C LEU A 295 18.77 28.70 19.71
N GLU A 296 19.88 28.88 20.41
CA GLU A 296 19.96 28.97 21.86
C GLU A 296 20.93 30.10 22.25
N LYS A 297 21.07 30.36 23.54
CA LYS A 297 22.08 31.31 24.03
C LYS A 297 23.48 30.85 23.62
N SER A 298 24.35 31.83 23.37
CA SER A 298 25.74 31.60 23.00
C SER A 298 26.43 30.67 24.00
N GLY A 299 27.02 29.59 23.50
CA GLY A 299 27.67 28.54 24.28
C GLY A 299 26.80 27.31 24.61
N GLU A 300 25.49 27.35 24.38
CA GLU A 300 24.59 26.20 24.60
C GLU A 300 24.55 25.25 23.39
N LEU A 301 24.77 25.77 22.18
CA LEU A 301 24.84 24.98 20.95
C LEU A 301 26.19 25.19 20.26
N ASP A 302 26.80 24.09 19.83
CA ASP A 302 28.04 24.07 19.07
C ASP A 302 27.98 23.02 17.94
N LEU A 303 29.09 22.89 17.22
CA LEU A 303 29.24 21.92 16.14
C LEU A 303 29.05 20.47 16.59
N GLY A 304 29.41 20.15 17.84
CA GLY A 304 29.21 18.84 18.45
C GLY A 304 27.73 18.52 18.63
N HIS A 305 26.93 19.50 19.07
CA HIS A 305 25.47 19.37 19.17
C HIS A 305 24.81 19.18 17.79
N LEU A 306 25.26 19.93 16.77
CA LEU A 306 24.79 19.73 15.40
C LEU A 306 25.07 18.30 14.94
N LYS A 307 26.33 17.85 15.06
CA LYS A 307 26.75 16.51 14.64
C LYS A 307 25.95 15.42 15.37
N GLY A 308 25.79 15.55 16.69
CA GLY A 308 25.02 14.60 17.50
C GLY A 308 23.55 14.54 17.10
N THR A 309 22.93 15.69 16.83
CA THR A 309 21.53 15.78 16.37
C THR A 309 21.35 15.09 15.02
N VAL A 310 22.22 15.38 14.05
CA VAL A 310 22.17 14.77 12.71
C VAL A 310 22.46 13.27 12.76
N GLU A 311 23.46 12.82 13.54
CA GLU A 311 23.75 11.39 13.70
C GLU A 311 22.60 10.63 14.36
N HIS A 312 21.95 11.22 15.36
CA HIS A 312 20.76 10.64 15.98
C HIS A 312 19.63 10.51 14.95
N PHE A 313 19.31 11.59 14.24
CA PHE A 313 18.29 11.58 13.18
C PHE A 313 18.57 10.51 12.11
N LEU A 314 19.80 10.40 11.61
CA LEU A 314 20.16 9.40 10.60
C LEU A 314 20.00 7.97 11.12
N LYS A 315 20.34 7.69 12.38
CA LYS A 315 20.17 6.37 13.00
C LYS A 315 18.70 6.02 13.21
N GLU A 316 17.88 6.97 13.65
CA GLU A 316 16.43 6.75 13.81
C GLU A 316 15.73 6.57 12.45
N MET A 317 16.17 7.32 11.42
CA MET A 317 15.61 7.20 10.07
C MET A 317 16.04 5.91 9.36
N LEU A 318 17.35 5.60 9.35
CA LEU A 318 17.98 4.59 8.49
C LEU A 318 18.55 3.39 9.26
N GLY A 319 18.33 3.32 10.58
CA GLY A 319 18.78 2.24 11.45
C GLY A 319 20.20 2.43 12.04
N PRO A 320 20.53 1.69 13.11
CA PRO A 320 21.74 1.90 13.90
C PRO A 320 23.04 1.51 13.18
N ALA A 321 22.96 0.67 12.15
CA ALA A 321 24.12 0.18 11.40
C ALA A 321 24.60 1.13 10.28
N ILE A 322 23.89 2.24 10.05
CA ILE A 322 24.22 3.18 8.97
C ILE A 322 25.61 3.80 9.19
N LYS A 323 26.42 3.81 8.14
CA LYS A 323 27.72 4.50 8.15
C LYS A 323 27.55 5.90 7.60
N THR A 324 27.99 6.89 8.36
CA THR A 324 27.89 8.32 8.02
C THR A 324 29.28 8.93 7.85
N ARG A 325 29.37 9.97 7.01
CA ARG A 325 30.59 10.76 6.80
C ARG A 325 30.22 12.24 6.69
N PHE A 326 30.87 13.07 7.51
CA PHE A 326 30.76 14.53 7.43
C PHE A 326 31.93 15.07 6.63
N ARG A 327 31.66 15.95 5.68
CA ARG A 327 32.67 16.64 4.86
C ARG A 327 32.38 18.14 4.86
N GLY A 328 33.43 18.96 4.83
CA GLY A 328 33.26 20.41 4.68
C GLY A 328 32.55 20.73 3.36
N SER A 329 31.64 21.70 3.41
CA SER A 329 30.98 22.26 2.23
C SER A 329 30.89 23.78 2.38
N PHE A 330 30.04 24.44 1.60
CA PHE A 330 29.78 25.87 1.69
C PHE A 330 28.29 26.14 1.44
N PHE A 331 27.64 26.81 2.40
CA PHE A 331 26.32 27.41 2.23
C PHE A 331 26.37 28.86 2.73
N PRO A 332 25.89 29.86 1.97
CA PRO A 332 26.01 31.28 2.33
C PRO A 332 25.43 31.67 3.70
N PHE A 333 24.51 30.87 4.23
CA PHE A 333 23.79 31.08 5.49
C PHE A 333 24.34 30.27 6.66
N THR A 334 25.45 29.54 6.49
CA THR A 334 26.11 28.81 7.59
C THR A 334 27.62 28.91 7.53
N GLU A 335 28.29 28.97 8.68
CA GLU A 335 29.74 28.88 8.80
C GLU A 335 30.12 28.37 10.21
N PRO A 336 30.79 27.21 10.35
CA PRO A 336 31.20 26.29 9.30
C PRO A 336 30.04 25.47 8.70
N SER A 337 30.13 25.19 7.39
CA SER A 337 29.21 24.32 6.64
C SER A 337 29.74 22.91 6.46
N MET A 338 28.82 21.93 6.43
CA MET A 338 29.12 20.51 6.18
C MET A 338 28.03 19.85 5.34
N GLU A 339 28.43 18.87 4.53
CA GLU A 339 27.55 17.89 3.93
C GLU A 339 27.74 16.53 4.58
N VAL A 340 26.66 15.75 4.61
CA VAL A 340 26.62 14.44 5.25
C VAL A 340 26.27 13.38 4.21
N ASP A 341 27.17 12.42 4.08
CA ASP A 341 27.00 11.27 3.21
C ASP A 341 26.69 10.01 4.03
N VAL A 342 25.87 9.12 3.47
CA VAL A 342 25.63 7.77 3.99
C VAL A 342 26.17 6.72 3.04
N PHE A 343 26.68 5.61 3.58
CA PHE A 343 27.16 4.50 2.77
C PHE A 343 26.00 3.60 2.36
N PHE A 344 25.65 3.60 1.08
CA PHE A 344 24.53 2.85 0.52
C PHE A 344 24.92 2.22 -0.81
N ARG A 345 24.60 0.93 -1.00
CA ARG A 345 24.95 0.14 -2.20
C ARG A 345 26.43 0.22 -2.60
N GLY A 346 27.34 0.15 -1.63
CA GLY A 346 28.79 0.13 -1.88
C GLY A 346 29.42 1.49 -2.18
N ARG A 347 28.65 2.59 -2.14
CA ARG A 347 29.15 3.96 -2.39
C ARG A 347 28.66 4.95 -1.34
N TRP A 348 29.36 6.08 -1.22
CA TRP A 348 28.90 7.21 -0.42
C TRP A 348 27.88 8.03 -1.21
N MET A 349 26.78 8.41 -0.56
CA MET A 349 25.72 9.21 -1.15
C MET A 349 25.38 10.35 -0.20
N GLU A 350 25.49 11.59 -0.67
CA GLU A 350 25.07 12.79 0.07
C GLU A 350 23.57 12.73 0.37
N VAL A 351 23.17 13.01 1.61
CA VAL A 351 21.75 13.01 2.01
C VAL A 351 21.29 14.29 2.69
N LEU A 352 22.22 15.09 3.21
CA LEU A 352 21.89 16.21 4.09
C LEU A 352 23.00 17.27 4.03
N GLY A 353 22.60 18.55 4.01
CA GLY A 353 23.48 19.70 4.23
C GLY A 353 23.20 20.32 5.60
N CYS A 354 24.23 20.79 6.29
CA CYS A 354 24.09 21.40 7.62
C CYS A 354 25.22 22.37 7.95
N GLY A 355 25.05 23.17 9.00
CA GLY A 355 26.10 24.04 9.49
C GLY A 355 25.66 24.91 10.67
N MET A 356 26.61 25.58 11.30
CA MET A 356 26.32 26.63 12.28
C MET A 356 25.78 27.85 11.54
N VAL A 357 24.73 28.50 12.04
CA VAL A 357 24.10 29.64 11.36
C VAL A 357 25.09 30.80 11.27
N ASP A 358 25.22 31.39 10.08
CA ASP A 358 26.14 32.51 9.86
C ASP A 358 25.68 33.75 10.67
N PRO A 359 26.59 34.45 11.38
CA PRO A 359 26.24 35.64 12.16
C PRO A 359 25.46 36.71 11.39
N ARG A 360 25.73 36.90 10.09
CA ARG A 360 25.03 37.90 9.26
C ARG A 360 23.57 37.56 9.04
N VAL A 361 23.21 36.28 9.07
CA VAL A 361 21.81 35.84 8.97
C VAL A 361 21.07 36.21 10.26
N LEU A 362 21.71 36.01 11.42
CA LEU A 362 21.16 36.42 12.72
C LEU A 362 20.99 37.94 12.80
N GLU A 363 22.01 38.71 12.40
CA GLU A 363 21.97 40.17 12.38
C GLU A 363 20.81 40.70 11.51
N LYS A 364 20.62 40.12 10.31
CA LYS A 364 19.51 40.46 9.41
C LYS A 364 18.14 40.14 10.01
N ALA A 365 18.05 39.08 10.82
CA ALA A 365 16.86 38.74 11.57
C ALA A 365 16.68 39.56 12.87
N GLY A 366 17.58 40.51 13.15
CA GLY A 366 17.53 41.35 14.36
C GLY A 366 17.93 40.61 15.64
N ILE A 367 18.73 39.55 15.52
CA ILE A 367 19.25 38.73 16.62
C ILE A 367 20.74 39.01 16.77
N ASP A 368 21.18 39.27 18.01
CA ASP A 368 22.59 39.50 18.32
C ASP A 368 23.37 38.16 18.28
N PRO A 369 24.34 37.97 17.36
CA PRO A 369 25.12 36.74 17.26
C PRO A 369 26.06 36.52 18.46
N GLU A 370 26.34 37.54 19.26
CA GLU A 370 27.10 37.40 20.51
C GLU A 370 26.21 36.83 21.64
N GLU A 371 24.90 37.07 21.60
CA GLU A 371 23.94 36.56 22.60
C GLU A 371 23.39 35.18 22.21
N TYR A 372 23.18 34.92 20.92
CA TYR A 372 22.58 33.69 20.43
C TYR A 372 23.41 33.02 19.34
N THR A 373 23.48 31.70 19.41
CA THR A 373 24.14 30.85 18.42
C THR A 373 23.26 29.65 18.11
N GLY A 374 23.52 29.00 16.98
CA GLY A 374 22.83 27.76 16.70
C GLY A 374 23.19 27.17 15.35
N PHE A 375 22.41 26.17 14.95
CA PHE A 375 22.67 25.41 13.73
C PHE A 375 21.40 25.17 12.94
N ALA A 376 21.59 24.89 11.66
CA ALA A 376 20.53 24.48 10.75
C ALA A 376 20.98 23.23 9.98
N ALA A 377 20.00 22.42 9.56
CA ALA A 377 20.23 21.29 8.67
C ALA A 377 19.04 21.11 7.73
N GLY A 378 19.30 20.61 6.53
CA GLY A 378 18.29 20.40 5.50
C GLY A 378 18.54 19.14 4.69
N PHE A 379 17.47 18.42 4.38
CA PHE A 379 17.52 17.20 3.60
C PHE A 379 16.30 17.02 2.70
N GLY A 380 16.50 16.34 1.57
CA GLY A 380 15.43 15.97 0.65
C GLY A 380 14.72 14.69 1.08
N VAL A 381 13.39 14.71 1.17
CA VAL A 381 12.58 13.56 1.61
C VAL A 381 12.67 12.42 0.61
N GLU A 382 12.66 12.73 -0.69
CA GLU A 382 12.73 11.75 -1.78
C GLU A 382 13.97 10.88 -1.66
N ARG A 383 15.12 11.47 -1.33
CA ARG A 383 16.39 10.72 -1.22
C ARG A 383 16.34 9.73 -0.04
N PHE A 384 15.76 10.12 1.08
CA PHE A 384 15.54 9.22 2.21
C PHE A 384 14.57 8.10 1.85
N ALA A 385 13.43 8.41 1.21
CA ALA A 385 12.46 7.42 0.78
C ALA A 385 13.07 6.41 -0.21
N MET A 386 13.94 6.88 -1.11
CA MET A 386 14.68 6.02 -2.03
C MET A 386 15.65 5.07 -1.33
N ILE A 387 16.35 5.53 -0.29
CA ILE A 387 17.25 4.69 0.49
C ILE A 387 16.46 3.67 1.31
N ILE A 388 15.42 4.14 2.01
CA ILE A 388 14.58 3.33 2.90
C ILE A 388 13.83 2.23 2.14
N HIS A 389 13.40 2.48 0.91
CA HIS A 389 12.62 1.51 0.13
C HIS A 389 13.36 0.97 -1.10
N ASP A 390 14.67 1.22 -1.21
CA ASP A 390 15.55 0.81 -2.31
C ASP A 390 15.06 1.23 -3.72
N ILE A 391 14.30 2.34 -3.79
CA ILE A 391 13.73 2.88 -5.04
C ILE A 391 14.83 3.50 -5.89
N LYS A 392 14.86 3.14 -7.17
CA LYS A 392 15.94 3.52 -8.10
C LYS A 392 15.69 4.83 -8.84
N ASP A 393 14.42 5.23 -8.98
CA ASP A 393 14.00 6.35 -9.81
C ASP A 393 13.01 7.21 -9.05
N LEU A 394 13.40 8.45 -8.75
CA LEU A 394 12.59 9.44 -8.04
C LEU A 394 11.25 9.70 -8.76
N ARG A 395 11.21 9.58 -10.08
CA ARG A 395 10.00 9.86 -10.88
C ARG A 395 8.86 8.90 -10.58
N GLU A 396 9.12 7.73 -9.98
CA GLU A 396 8.06 6.82 -9.54
C GLU A 396 7.11 7.48 -8.54
N PHE A 397 7.60 8.40 -7.70
CA PHE A 397 6.78 9.12 -6.73
C PHE A 397 5.71 10.02 -7.39
N VAL A 398 5.99 10.58 -8.58
CA VAL A 398 5.06 11.52 -9.23
C VAL A 398 4.17 10.88 -10.29
N LYS A 399 4.54 9.70 -10.79
CA LYS A 399 3.77 8.95 -11.81
C LYS A 399 2.36 8.55 -11.34
N SER A 400 2.13 8.50 -10.03
CA SER A 400 0.86 8.06 -9.44
C SER A 400 0.44 6.65 -9.91
N ASP A 401 1.42 5.74 -10.07
CA ASP A 401 1.14 4.34 -10.41
C ASP A 401 0.57 3.61 -9.19
N VAL A 402 -0.66 3.12 -9.31
CA VAL A 402 -1.35 2.41 -8.23
C VAL A 402 -0.55 1.19 -7.76
N ARG A 403 0.10 0.47 -8.69
CA ARG A 403 0.90 -0.73 -8.36
C ARG A 403 2.16 -0.38 -7.58
N PHE A 404 2.70 0.82 -7.78
CA PHE A 404 3.81 1.33 -6.97
C PHE A 404 3.32 1.64 -5.56
N ILE A 405 2.21 2.38 -5.46
CA ILE A 405 1.62 2.78 -4.18
C ILE A 405 1.13 1.58 -3.34
N GLU A 406 0.62 0.52 -3.98
CA GLU A 406 0.16 -0.71 -3.30
C GLU A 406 1.28 -1.50 -2.61
N GLN A 407 2.54 -1.28 -2.96
CA GLN A 407 3.69 -1.96 -2.35
C GLN A 407 4.02 -1.45 -0.94
N PHE A 408 3.54 -0.26 -0.57
CA PHE A 408 3.89 0.37 0.71
C PHE A 408 2.90 -0.01 1.83
N PRO A 409 3.38 -0.14 3.08
CA PRO A 409 2.51 -0.47 4.21
C PRO A 409 1.49 0.62 4.50
N TYR A 410 0.44 0.28 5.26
CA TYR A 410 -0.60 1.22 5.65
C TYR A 410 -0.12 2.25 6.69
N PHE A 411 0.83 1.87 7.54
CA PHE A 411 1.38 2.66 8.64
C PHE A 411 2.91 2.70 8.59
N TYR A 412 3.48 3.56 9.43
CA TYR A 412 4.93 3.65 9.66
C TYR A 412 5.51 2.26 9.91
N ASP A 413 6.62 2.00 9.25
CA ASP A 413 7.21 0.68 9.14
C ASP A 413 7.67 0.15 10.51
N ASP A 414 6.93 -0.82 11.07
CA ASP A 414 7.41 -1.74 12.10
C ASP A 414 8.43 -2.77 11.50
N GLY A 415 8.65 -2.75 10.18
CA GLY A 415 9.52 -3.67 9.41
C GLY A 415 10.80 -3.04 8.83
N MET A 416 11.13 -1.80 9.22
CA MET A 416 12.34 -1.10 8.76
C MET A 416 13.61 -1.88 9.15
N GLU A 417 13.60 -2.54 10.32
CA GLU A 417 14.72 -3.41 10.74
C GLU A 417 14.87 -4.64 9.84
N SER A 418 13.77 -5.31 9.46
CA SER A 418 13.79 -6.48 8.59
C SER A 418 14.32 -6.10 7.20
N PHE A 419 13.84 -4.98 6.66
CA PHE A 419 14.30 -4.45 5.37
C PHE A 419 15.80 -4.08 5.36
N LEU A 420 16.28 -3.39 6.40
CA LEU A 420 17.70 -2.98 6.51
C LEU A 420 18.65 -4.16 6.75
N ARG A 421 18.16 -5.27 7.31
CA ARG A 421 18.93 -6.52 7.47
C ARG A 421 19.00 -7.37 6.19
N GLY A 422 18.28 -6.97 5.12
CA GLY A 422 18.16 -7.78 3.91
C GLY A 422 17.36 -9.06 4.14
N GLU A 423 16.69 -9.17 5.28
CA GLU A 423 15.69 -10.18 5.55
C GLU A 423 14.47 -9.74 4.74
N LYS A 424 14.02 -10.57 3.79
CA LYS A 424 12.67 -10.38 3.25
C LYS A 424 11.75 -10.24 4.47
N PRO A 425 10.71 -9.38 4.45
CA PRO A 425 9.66 -9.56 5.42
C PRO A 425 9.33 -11.05 5.33
N GLU A 426 9.61 -11.80 6.39
CA GLU A 426 8.94 -13.07 6.54
C GLU A 426 7.49 -12.68 6.29
N LYS A 427 6.86 -13.33 5.31
CA LYS A 427 5.40 -13.34 5.36
C LYS A 427 5.15 -13.65 6.82
N GLU A 428 4.50 -12.76 7.56
CA GLU A 428 3.83 -13.22 8.77
C GLU A 428 3.07 -14.43 8.25
N GLU A 429 3.58 -15.62 8.57
CA GLU A 429 2.78 -16.81 8.47
C GLU A 429 1.56 -16.39 9.23
N ASP A 430 0.44 -16.31 8.50
CA ASP A 430 -0.82 -15.92 9.08
C ASP A 430 -0.96 -16.79 10.32
N LEU A 431 -0.72 -16.23 11.52
CA LEU A 431 -0.65 -17.00 12.76
C LEU A 431 -2.02 -17.65 13.05
N ARG A 432 -3.04 -17.30 12.26
CA ARG A 432 -4.36 -17.94 12.21
C ARG A 432 -4.33 -19.32 11.53
N THR A 433 -3.31 -19.65 10.74
CA THR A 433 -3.25 -20.92 9.99
C THR A 433 -2.61 -22.07 10.75
N ASP A 434 -1.69 -21.85 11.70
CA ASP A 434 -1.01 -22.98 12.36
C ASP A 434 -1.03 -23.02 13.90
N GLN A 435 -1.58 -22.01 14.59
CA GLN A 435 -1.90 -22.12 16.03
C GLN A 435 -3.15 -21.32 16.39
N LEU A 436 -4.31 -21.74 15.88
CA LEU A 436 -5.52 -21.56 16.67
C LEU A 436 -5.35 -22.42 17.93
N PRO A 437 -5.47 -21.87 19.15
CA PRO A 437 -5.67 -22.71 20.32
C PRO A 437 -7.03 -23.38 20.14
N LEU A 438 -7.03 -24.56 19.52
CA LEU A 438 -8.12 -25.50 19.59
C LEU A 438 -8.10 -26.05 21.02
N GLU A 439 -8.52 -25.25 21.99
CA GLU A 439 -9.28 -25.83 23.09
C GLU A 439 -10.60 -26.26 22.47
N ILE A 440 -10.62 -27.51 22.00
CA ILE A 440 -11.86 -28.22 21.72
C ILE A 440 -12.59 -28.24 23.06
N ILE A 441 -13.66 -27.47 23.17
CA ILE A 441 -14.56 -27.54 24.30
C ILE A 441 -15.31 -28.87 24.14
N GLU A 442 -14.79 -29.91 24.78
CA GLU A 442 -15.29 -31.29 24.63
C GLU A 442 -16.55 -31.55 25.49
N GLU A 443 -16.90 -30.67 26.44
CA GLU A 443 -18.02 -30.92 27.38
C GLU A 443 -18.99 -29.73 27.59
N TYR A 444 -20.26 -30.09 27.79
CA TYR A 444 -21.45 -29.24 27.87
C TYR A 444 -21.47 -28.23 29.05
N GLU A 445 -20.67 -28.45 30.10
CA GLU A 445 -20.65 -27.61 31.31
C GLU A 445 -20.00 -26.23 31.07
N ASP A 446 -19.00 -26.14 30.17
CA ASP A 446 -18.20 -24.91 29.99
C ASP A 446 -18.95 -23.78 29.24
N LEU A 447 -19.98 -24.13 28.47
CA LEU A 447 -20.88 -23.18 27.79
C LEU A 447 -21.75 -22.37 28.76
N LYS A 448 -22.02 -22.87 29.98
CA LYS A 448 -22.89 -22.19 30.96
C LYS A 448 -22.16 -21.06 31.71
N THR A 449 -20.82 -21.08 31.73
CA THR A 449 -20.01 -20.16 32.54
C THR A 449 -19.39 -19.01 31.76
N ALA A 450 -19.45 -19.02 30.42
CA ALA A 450 -18.86 -17.98 29.60
C ALA A 450 -19.69 -16.67 29.66
N LYS A 451 -19.20 -15.67 30.41
CA LYS A 451 -19.69 -14.29 30.34
C LYS A 451 -18.84 -13.48 29.37
N TYR A 452 -19.41 -13.08 28.25
CA TYR A 452 -18.81 -12.09 27.35
C TYR A 452 -18.93 -10.67 27.94
N PRO A 453 -17.90 -9.81 27.79
CA PRO A 453 -18.04 -8.39 28.08
C PRO A 453 -18.94 -7.70 27.03
N PRO A 454 -19.62 -6.59 27.37
CA PRO A 454 -20.52 -5.92 26.44
C PRO A 454 -19.74 -5.22 25.32
N ARG A 455 -20.24 -5.36 24.09
CA ARG A 455 -19.74 -4.71 22.88
C ARG A 455 -20.44 -3.36 22.72
N GLU A 456 -19.70 -2.27 22.65
CA GLU A 456 -20.25 -0.94 22.32
C GLU A 456 -20.45 -0.81 20.80
N GLU A 457 -21.63 -0.33 20.40
CA GLU A 457 -22.01 -0.06 19.01
C GLU A 457 -21.54 1.34 18.57
N PRO A 458 -20.95 1.51 17.37
CA PRO A 458 -20.86 2.80 16.73
C PRO A 458 -22.09 3.08 15.84
N ALA A 459 -22.59 4.31 15.98
CA ALA A 459 -23.67 4.87 15.18
C ALA A 459 -23.28 5.13 13.72
N ALA A 460 -24.27 5.03 12.82
CA ALA A 460 -24.15 5.22 11.38
C ALA A 460 -24.39 6.68 10.94
N GLU A 461 -23.72 7.12 9.85
CA GLU A 461 -24.36 7.85 8.75
C GLU A 461 -23.49 7.89 7.46
N LYS A 462 -24.16 7.97 6.30
CA LYS A 462 -23.65 7.80 4.91
C LYS A 462 -23.54 9.16 4.17
N SER A 463 -22.69 9.28 3.14
CA SER A 463 -23.07 9.97 1.88
C SER A 463 -22.25 9.58 0.63
N GLU A 464 -23.00 9.09 -0.37
CA GLU A 464 -23.02 9.22 -1.84
C GLU A 464 -21.79 9.35 -2.79
N LYS A 465 -22.04 8.89 -4.03
CA LYS A 465 -21.12 8.68 -5.17
C LYS A 465 -21.72 9.27 -6.46
N LYS A 466 -20.89 9.89 -7.33
CA LYS A 466 -20.86 9.93 -8.85
C LYS A 466 -20.36 11.31 -9.37
N THR A 467 -19.50 11.43 -10.39
CA THR A 467 -19.69 10.99 -11.79
C THR A 467 -18.37 10.96 -12.61
N LYS A 468 -18.28 10.07 -13.63
CA LYS A 468 -17.17 9.85 -14.59
C LYS A 468 -17.14 10.86 -15.77
N LYS A 469 -15.96 11.11 -16.36
CA LYS A 469 -15.76 11.59 -17.75
C LYS A 469 -14.67 10.77 -18.49
N SER A 470 -14.78 10.76 -19.82
CA SER A 470 -14.35 9.80 -20.85
C SER A 470 -12.89 9.86 -21.34
N ALA A 471 -12.40 8.74 -21.92
CA ALA A 471 -11.08 8.56 -22.56
C ALA A 471 -11.13 8.68 -24.11
N PRO A 472 -10.00 8.98 -24.80
CA PRO A 472 -9.84 8.80 -26.26
C PRO A 472 -8.94 7.60 -26.69
N ALA A 473 -9.07 7.21 -27.96
CA ALA A 473 -8.77 5.91 -28.61
C ALA A 473 -7.32 5.69 -29.18
N PRO A 474 -6.96 4.50 -29.75
CA PRO A 474 -5.56 4.01 -29.91
C PRO A 474 -4.85 4.37 -31.25
N ALA A 475 -3.51 4.30 -31.27
CA ALA A 475 -2.61 4.66 -32.39
C ALA A 475 -1.92 3.43 -33.05
N GLY A 476 -1.67 3.49 -34.37
CA GLY A 476 -1.20 2.38 -35.26
C GLY A 476 0.22 1.79 -35.04
N PRO A 477 0.63 0.82 -35.90
CA PRO A 477 1.75 -0.12 -35.67
C PRO A 477 3.14 0.54 -35.60
N VAL A 478 4.08 -0.12 -34.94
CA VAL A 478 5.46 0.32 -34.68
C VAL A 478 6.41 -0.49 -35.56
N ASP A 479 7.27 0.17 -36.35
CA ASP A 479 8.23 -0.44 -37.28
C ASP A 479 9.52 0.42 -37.39
N ILE A 480 10.56 -0.08 -38.07
CA ILE A 480 11.88 0.56 -38.16
C ILE A 480 11.87 1.96 -38.79
N SER A 481 10.87 2.30 -39.61
CA SER A 481 10.76 3.64 -40.19
C SER A 481 10.53 4.72 -39.13
N LYS A 482 10.18 4.31 -37.90
CA LYS A 482 10.05 5.20 -36.75
C LYS A 482 11.36 5.53 -36.06
N LEU A 483 12.44 4.81 -36.34
CA LEU A 483 13.79 5.14 -35.90
C LEU A 483 14.45 6.08 -36.93
N ASP A 484 15.13 7.11 -36.43
CA ASP A 484 15.93 8.03 -37.26
C ASP A 484 17.39 7.62 -37.19
N ILE A 485 17.78 6.65 -38.01
CA ILE A 485 19.17 6.19 -38.11
C ILE A 485 19.87 7.01 -39.18
N ARG A 486 20.99 7.66 -38.84
CA ARG A 486 21.74 8.54 -39.74
C ARG A 486 23.21 8.19 -39.79
N VAL A 487 23.84 8.52 -40.90
CA VAL A 487 25.29 8.44 -41.08
C VAL A 487 25.96 9.61 -40.37
N GLY A 488 26.92 9.31 -39.49
CA GLY A 488 27.73 10.29 -38.77
C GLY A 488 29.21 10.09 -38.95
N VAL A 489 30.01 11.12 -38.65
CA VAL A 489 31.47 11.01 -38.56
C VAL A 489 31.96 11.43 -37.18
N ILE A 490 32.77 10.60 -36.54
CA ILE A 490 33.37 10.91 -35.24
C ILE A 490 34.44 11.98 -35.46
N LYS A 491 34.22 13.20 -34.98
CA LYS A 491 35.16 14.32 -35.10
C LYS A 491 36.22 14.31 -34.01
N LYS A 492 35.84 13.83 -32.82
CA LYS A 492 36.68 13.85 -31.63
C LYS A 492 36.22 12.73 -30.70
N VAL A 493 37.16 12.06 -30.05
CA VAL A 493 36.90 11.03 -29.04
C VAL A 493 37.85 11.19 -27.86
N TRP A 494 37.37 10.99 -26.64
CA TRP A 494 38.19 11.01 -25.43
C TRP A 494 37.64 10.07 -24.36
N GLU A 495 38.45 9.78 -23.36
CA GLU A 495 38.03 8.92 -22.25
C GLU A 495 37.05 9.63 -21.32
N HIS A 496 36.02 8.92 -20.88
CA HIS A 496 35.08 9.44 -19.91
C HIS A 496 35.75 9.56 -18.52
N GLU A 497 35.70 10.75 -17.91
CA GLU A 497 36.44 11.09 -16.67
C GLU A 497 36.08 10.22 -15.46
N GLU A 498 34.80 9.86 -15.34
CA GLU A 498 34.28 9.06 -14.20
C GLU A 498 33.99 7.59 -14.52
N ALA A 499 34.20 7.13 -15.77
CA ALA A 499 33.75 5.81 -16.22
C ALA A 499 34.80 5.05 -17.04
N ASP A 500 35.35 3.99 -16.47
CA ASP A 500 36.46 3.22 -17.04
C ASP A 500 36.14 2.46 -18.34
N LYS A 501 34.85 2.37 -18.71
CA LYS A 501 34.36 1.62 -19.88
C LYS A 501 33.77 2.50 -20.99
N LEU A 502 33.70 3.81 -20.80
CA LEU A 502 33.03 4.70 -21.73
C LEU A 502 34.02 5.60 -22.48
N TYR A 503 33.71 5.85 -23.74
CA TYR A 503 34.23 6.97 -24.50
C TYR A 503 33.18 8.05 -24.67
N CYS A 504 33.65 9.29 -24.71
CA CYS A 504 32.87 10.46 -25.07
C CYS A 504 33.28 10.89 -26.48
N GLU A 505 32.30 11.10 -27.35
CA GLU A 505 32.48 11.36 -28.77
C GLU A 505 31.71 12.61 -29.19
N GLU A 506 32.30 13.40 -30.09
CA GLU A 506 31.59 14.41 -30.87
C GLU A 506 31.35 13.85 -32.28
N ILE A 507 30.10 13.51 -32.60
CA ILE A 507 29.72 12.92 -33.88
C ILE A 507 28.94 13.93 -34.72
N ASP A 508 29.49 14.27 -35.89
CA ASP A 508 28.86 15.17 -36.84
C ASP A 508 27.84 14.41 -37.71
N LEU A 509 26.57 14.79 -37.59
CA LEU A 509 25.43 14.28 -38.37
C LEU A 509 24.96 15.27 -39.44
N GLY A 510 25.74 16.31 -39.75
CA GLY A 510 25.37 17.32 -40.75
C GLY A 510 24.25 18.27 -40.30
N GLU A 511 24.03 18.40 -39.00
CA GLU A 511 23.00 19.26 -38.42
C GLU A 511 23.51 20.70 -38.21
N GLU A 512 22.64 21.71 -38.39
CA GLU A 512 23.01 23.13 -38.21
C GLU A 512 23.48 23.47 -36.77
N GLY A 513 23.12 22.64 -35.78
CA GLY A 513 23.52 22.79 -34.38
C GLY A 513 24.93 22.30 -34.04
N GLY A 514 25.66 21.74 -35.00
CA GLY A 514 27.02 21.19 -34.82
C GLY A 514 27.06 19.72 -34.40
N PRO A 515 28.26 19.16 -34.13
CA PRO A 515 28.43 17.76 -33.74
C PRO A 515 27.69 17.42 -32.44
N ARG A 516 27.05 16.25 -32.41
CA ARG A 516 26.36 15.74 -31.21
C ARG A 516 27.35 15.09 -30.25
N GLN A 517 27.16 15.34 -28.96
CA GLN A 517 27.86 14.61 -27.91
C GLN A 517 27.20 13.25 -27.68
N ILE A 518 27.95 12.17 -27.83
CA ILE A 518 27.48 10.78 -27.68
C ILE A 518 28.49 10.03 -26.81
N ALA A 519 28.00 9.24 -25.85
CA ALA A 519 28.84 8.33 -25.08
C ALA A 519 28.59 6.88 -25.48
N SER A 520 29.66 6.12 -25.65
CA SER A 520 29.61 4.73 -26.11
C SER A 520 30.44 3.81 -25.21
N GLY A 521 30.02 2.55 -25.08
CA GLY A 521 30.71 1.51 -24.31
C GLY A 521 31.88 0.85 -25.04
N LEU A 522 32.56 1.58 -25.92
CA LEU A 522 33.49 1.00 -26.91
C LEU A 522 34.95 0.94 -26.45
N LYS A 523 35.26 1.42 -25.24
CA LYS A 523 36.62 1.45 -24.68
C LYS A 523 37.30 0.09 -24.54
N ALA A 524 36.53 -0.99 -24.42
CA ALA A 524 37.07 -2.35 -24.39
C ALA A 524 37.36 -2.93 -25.78
N HIS A 525 36.90 -2.28 -26.86
CA HIS A 525 36.88 -2.83 -28.21
C HIS A 525 37.69 -2.03 -29.23
N TYR A 526 37.86 -0.72 -29.01
CA TYR A 526 38.58 0.18 -29.91
C TYR A 526 39.51 1.09 -29.12
N SER A 527 40.61 1.51 -29.76
CA SER A 527 41.44 2.62 -29.30
C SER A 527 40.94 3.97 -29.83
N LEU A 528 41.33 5.07 -29.19
CA LEU A 528 40.94 6.43 -29.59
C LEU A 528 41.31 6.73 -31.06
N GLU A 529 42.48 6.29 -31.50
CA GLU A 529 43.00 6.47 -32.86
C GLU A 529 42.18 5.70 -33.92
N GLU A 530 41.54 4.59 -33.54
CA GLU A 530 40.71 3.78 -34.45
C GLU A 530 39.29 4.31 -34.62
N MET A 531 38.87 5.24 -33.75
CA MET A 531 37.54 5.82 -33.74
C MET A 531 37.50 7.21 -34.38
N GLU A 532 38.53 8.04 -34.16
CA GLU A 532 38.56 9.40 -34.70
C GLU A 532 38.56 9.39 -36.24
N GLY A 533 37.63 10.13 -36.84
CA GLY A 533 37.45 10.24 -38.29
C GLY A 533 36.64 9.10 -38.94
N ARG A 534 36.18 8.10 -38.19
CA ARG A 534 35.40 6.97 -38.72
C ARG A 534 33.95 7.36 -39.00
N LYS A 535 33.37 6.83 -40.09
CA LYS A 535 31.93 6.94 -40.36
C LYS A 535 31.17 5.84 -39.60
N VAL A 536 30.09 6.21 -38.93
CA VAL A 536 29.29 5.32 -38.09
C VAL A 536 27.80 5.56 -38.29
N LEU A 537 26.96 4.58 -37.95
CA LEU A 537 25.51 4.78 -37.89
C LEU A 537 25.07 5.22 -36.50
N VAL A 538 24.27 6.27 -36.43
CA VAL A 538 23.77 6.87 -35.19
C VAL A 538 22.26 6.89 -35.19
N LEU A 539 21.65 6.38 -34.12
CA LEU A 539 20.23 6.55 -33.85
C LEU A 539 19.99 7.94 -33.22
N ALA A 540 19.42 8.85 -34.01
CA ALA A 540 19.37 10.29 -33.76
C ALA A 540 18.05 10.79 -33.14
N ASN A 541 16.97 10.01 -33.15
CA ASN A 541 15.69 10.37 -32.50
C ASN A 541 15.51 9.75 -31.12
N LEU A 542 16.61 9.53 -30.40
CA LEU A 542 16.60 9.21 -28.98
C LEU A 542 16.61 10.48 -28.15
N LYS A 543 15.78 10.51 -27.11
CA LYS A 543 15.91 11.52 -26.07
C LYS A 543 17.30 11.41 -25.42
N SER A 544 17.99 12.54 -25.29
CA SER A 544 19.31 12.59 -24.66
C SER A 544 19.31 11.92 -23.28
N ARG A 545 20.35 11.14 -22.98
CA ARG A 545 20.56 10.45 -21.71
C ARG A 545 21.96 10.75 -21.19
N LYS A 546 22.07 11.11 -19.92
CA LYS A 546 23.36 11.27 -19.25
C LYS A 546 23.91 9.87 -18.91
N LEU A 547 25.04 9.50 -19.49
CA LEU A 547 25.79 8.28 -19.17
C LEU A 547 26.94 8.66 -18.23
N VAL A 548 26.79 8.35 -16.94
CA VAL A 548 27.76 8.73 -15.89
C VAL A 548 28.09 10.24 -15.91
N GLY A 549 27.07 11.08 -16.07
CA GLY A 549 27.21 12.54 -16.09
C GLY A 549 27.47 13.14 -17.46
N PHE A 550 27.98 12.39 -18.44
CA PHE A 550 28.16 12.89 -19.81
C PHE A 550 26.86 12.79 -20.63
N PRO A 551 26.35 13.88 -21.23
CA PRO A 551 25.13 13.85 -22.03
C PRO A 551 25.35 13.13 -23.37
N SER A 552 24.57 12.08 -23.63
CA SER A 552 24.57 11.32 -24.88
C SER A 552 23.30 11.60 -25.69
N HIS A 553 23.44 12.31 -26.81
CA HIS A 553 22.37 12.77 -27.71
C HIS A 553 22.13 11.82 -28.90
N GLY A 554 22.37 10.53 -28.68
CA GLY A 554 22.23 9.49 -29.69
C GLY A 554 22.84 8.19 -29.20
N MET A 555 22.83 7.20 -30.09
CA MET A 555 23.43 5.90 -29.84
C MET A 555 24.10 5.41 -31.12
N VAL A 556 25.37 5.02 -31.02
CA VAL A 556 26.10 4.43 -32.14
C VAL A 556 25.72 2.96 -32.26
N LEU A 557 25.34 2.52 -33.46
CA LEU A 557 24.91 1.14 -33.70
C LEU A 557 26.11 0.22 -33.94
N CYS A 558 26.21 -0.84 -33.13
CA CYS A 558 27.25 -1.85 -33.24
C CYS A 558 26.65 -3.27 -33.28
N ALA A 559 27.28 -4.17 -34.03
CA ALA A 559 26.97 -5.60 -34.00
C ALA A 559 27.82 -6.29 -32.93
N SER A 560 27.19 -7.16 -32.13
CA SER A 560 27.87 -7.88 -31.03
C SER A 560 27.84 -9.40 -31.24
N SER A 561 29.01 -10.02 -31.32
CA SER A 561 29.17 -11.47 -31.44
C SER A 561 28.92 -12.19 -30.11
N GLU A 562 28.54 -13.47 -30.17
CA GLU A 562 28.44 -14.34 -28.99
C GLU A 562 29.76 -14.45 -28.20
N ASP A 563 30.90 -14.31 -28.89
CA ASP A 563 32.24 -14.33 -28.28
C ASP A 563 32.62 -13.00 -27.59
N GLY A 564 31.70 -12.02 -27.52
CA GLY A 564 31.91 -10.72 -26.88
C GLY A 564 32.68 -9.70 -27.72
N LYS A 565 32.89 -9.97 -29.01
CA LYS A 565 33.45 -9.00 -29.98
C LYS A 565 32.37 -8.03 -30.43
N VAL A 566 32.63 -6.72 -30.31
CA VAL A 566 31.72 -5.65 -30.76
C VAL A 566 32.37 -4.92 -31.93
N GLU A 567 31.65 -4.76 -33.04
CA GLU A 567 32.10 -3.95 -34.17
C GLU A 567 31.03 -2.96 -34.65
N PHE A 568 31.47 -1.83 -35.21
CA PHE A 568 30.56 -0.85 -35.81
C PHE A 568 29.72 -1.45 -36.94
N VAL A 569 28.49 -0.95 -37.08
CA VAL A 569 27.78 -1.04 -38.35
C VAL A 569 28.22 0.15 -39.19
N GLU A 570 28.99 -0.13 -40.24
CA GLU A 570 29.61 0.88 -41.08
C GLU A 570 28.74 1.20 -42.31
N PRO A 571 28.56 2.48 -42.63
CA PRO A 571 27.96 2.88 -43.89
C PRO A 571 28.96 2.68 -45.05
N PRO A 572 28.48 2.52 -46.29
CA PRO A 572 29.36 2.38 -47.46
C PRO A 572 30.22 3.64 -47.67
N GLU A 573 31.42 3.50 -48.26
CA GLU A 573 32.40 4.60 -48.39
C GLU A 573 31.81 5.88 -49.00
N GLY A 574 30.87 5.74 -49.95
CA GLY A 574 30.19 6.84 -50.64
C GLY A 574 29.03 7.50 -49.89
N ALA A 575 28.66 7.05 -48.69
CA ALA A 575 27.52 7.61 -47.94
C ALA A 575 27.78 9.05 -47.48
N GLU A 576 26.76 9.91 -47.58
CA GLU A 576 26.85 11.32 -47.17
C GLU A 576 26.63 11.48 -45.66
N ILE A 577 27.28 12.47 -45.04
CA ILE A 577 27.10 12.76 -43.61
C ILE A 577 25.69 13.34 -43.39
N GLY A 578 24.96 12.79 -42.42
CA GLY A 578 23.57 13.16 -42.12
C GLY A 578 22.52 12.42 -42.94
N GLU A 579 22.95 11.59 -43.90
CA GLU A 579 22.07 10.77 -44.70
C GLU A 579 21.30 9.76 -43.83
N ARG A 580 19.99 9.66 -44.06
CA ARG A 580 19.12 8.73 -43.35
C ARG A 580 19.26 7.32 -43.95
N VAL A 581 19.46 6.34 -43.08
CA VAL A 581 19.47 4.92 -43.46
C VAL A 581 18.04 4.44 -43.61
N MET A 582 17.75 3.81 -44.74
CA MET A 582 16.42 3.32 -45.11
C MET A 582 16.41 1.79 -45.17
N VAL A 583 15.23 1.19 -44.99
CA VAL A 583 15.01 -0.25 -45.17
C VAL A 583 13.88 -0.45 -46.17
N GLU A 584 14.11 -1.28 -47.18
CA GLU A 584 13.19 -1.46 -48.30
C GLU A 584 11.79 -1.92 -47.84
N GLY A 585 10.75 -1.16 -48.18
CA GLY A 585 9.36 -1.46 -47.80
C GLY A 585 8.96 -1.01 -46.39
N PHE A 586 9.76 -0.17 -45.74
CA PHE A 586 9.42 0.55 -44.51
C PHE A 586 9.54 2.06 -44.74
N ASP A 587 8.60 2.61 -45.52
CA ASP A 587 8.57 4.02 -45.90
C ASP A 587 7.72 4.83 -44.93
N GLY A 588 8.36 5.39 -43.90
CA GLY A 588 7.68 6.17 -42.88
C GLY A 588 8.52 7.29 -42.29
N GLU A 589 7.82 8.33 -41.84
CA GLU A 589 8.41 9.45 -41.12
C GLU A 589 8.92 9.01 -39.74
N PRO A 590 10.09 9.50 -39.30
CA PRO A 590 10.66 9.15 -38.01
C PRO A 590 9.73 9.64 -36.91
N ALA A 591 9.62 8.85 -35.84
CA ALA A 591 8.85 9.23 -34.68
C ALA A 591 9.59 10.32 -33.89
N THR A 592 8.84 11.16 -33.18
CA THR A 592 9.46 12.11 -32.24
C THR A 592 10.10 11.35 -31.06
N GLU A 593 11.12 11.92 -30.41
CA GLU A 593 11.81 11.29 -29.27
C GLU A 593 10.83 10.77 -28.19
N ASN A 594 9.76 11.53 -27.93
CA ASN A 594 8.71 11.16 -26.98
C ASN A 594 7.87 9.97 -27.45
N GLN A 595 7.64 9.83 -28.75
CA GLN A 595 6.92 8.70 -29.33
C GLN A 595 7.74 7.41 -29.29
N VAL A 596 9.06 7.50 -29.52
CA VAL A 596 10.00 6.36 -29.44
C VAL A 596 9.94 5.72 -28.05
N ILE A 597 9.93 6.54 -26.99
CA ILE A 597 9.84 6.07 -25.59
C ILE A 597 8.43 5.56 -25.27
N LYS A 598 7.39 6.35 -25.56
CA LYS A 598 6.00 6.04 -25.16
C LYS A 598 5.48 4.75 -25.78
N LYS A 599 5.91 4.42 -27.01
CA LYS A 599 5.52 3.19 -27.70
C LYS A 599 6.52 2.03 -27.53
N LYS A 600 7.56 2.18 -26.69
CA LYS A 600 8.62 1.17 -26.50
C LYS A 600 9.20 0.68 -27.83
N MET A 601 9.50 1.61 -28.74
CA MET A 601 9.85 1.25 -30.12
C MET A 601 11.18 0.48 -30.22
N LEU A 602 12.15 0.77 -29.33
CA LEU A 602 13.43 0.04 -29.30
C LEU A 602 13.20 -1.44 -28.95
N ASP A 603 12.41 -1.73 -27.90
CA ASP A 603 12.09 -3.10 -27.48
C ASP A 603 11.38 -3.90 -28.58
N ALA A 604 10.62 -3.21 -29.44
CA ALA A 604 9.90 -3.83 -30.55
C ALA A 604 10.76 -4.03 -31.81
N ILE A 605 11.75 -3.17 -32.05
CA ILE A 605 12.50 -3.12 -33.33
C ILE A 605 13.86 -3.82 -33.20
N PHE A 606 14.54 -3.73 -32.05
CA PHE A 606 15.88 -4.26 -31.84
C PHE A 606 15.97 -5.79 -31.93
N PRO A 607 14.98 -6.59 -31.48
CA PRO A 607 15.03 -8.04 -31.66
C PRO A 607 15.12 -8.49 -33.12
N ASP A 608 14.64 -7.66 -34.05
CA ASP A 608 14.61 -7.93 -35.48
C ASP A 608 15.77 -7.26 -36.25
N LEU A 609 16.67 -6.55 -35.55
CA LEU A 609 17.81 -5.84 -36.12
C LEU A 609 19.11 -6.64 -35.92
N ALA A 610 19.68 -7.18 -37.01
CA ALA A 610 20.85 -8.06 -36.94
C ALA A 610 21.67 -8.03 -38.24
N THR A 611 22.91 -8.48 -38.18
CA THR A 611 23.73 -8.75 -39.38
C THR A 611 23.44 -10.13 -39.96
N ASP A 612 23.49 -10.27 -41.28
CA ASP A 612 23.32 -11.57 -41.96
C ASP A 612 24.64 -12.37 -42.08
N ASP A 613 24.64 -13.45 -42.84
CA ASP A 613 25.80 -14.33 -43.07
C ASP A 613 26.91 -13.68 -43.92
N SER A 614 26.57 -12.62 -44.65
CA SER A 614 27.49 -11.80 -45.42
C SER A 614 28.04 -10.62 -44.60
N GLY A 615 27.43 -10.30 -43.46
CA GLY A 615 27.78 -9.18 -42.59
C GLY A 615 26.97 -7.90 -42.88
N VAL A 616 25.93 -7.99 -43.72
CA VAL A 616 25.04 -6.85 -44.03
C VAL A 616 24.07 -6.64 -42.87
N ALA A 617 23.90 -5.40 -42.43
CA ALA A 617 22.91 -5.04 -41.42
C ALA A 617 21.51 -5.13 -42.00
N THR A 618 20.62 -5.86 -41.32
CA THR A 618 19.25 -6.11 -41.78
C THR A 618 18.23 -5.87 -40.67
N TYR A 619 17.01 -5.50 -41.06
CA TYR A 619 15.82 -5.51 -40.23
C TYR A 619 14.76 -6.42 -40.84
N GLN A 620 14.31 -7.44 -40.11
CA GLN A 620 13.41 -8.48 -40.61
C GLN A 620 13.91 -9.09 -41.95
N GLY A 621 15.23 -9.28 -42.07
CA GLY A 621 15.89 -9.85 -43.25
C GLY A 621 16.03 -8.91 -44.45
N LYS A 622 15.66 -7.63 -44.32
CA LYS A 622 15.84 -6.62 -45.36
C LYS A 622 17.02 -5.69 -45.05
N PRO A 623 17.86 -5.35 -46.04
CA PRO A 623 19.09 -4.60 -45.79
C PRO A 623 18.83 -3.15 -45.39
N LEU A 624 19.64 -2.65 -44.45
CA LEU A 624 19.79 -1.24 -44.14
C LEU A 624 20.69 -0.60 -45.21
N SER A 625 20.18 0.37 -45.95
CA SER A 625 20.89 0.99 -47.06
C SER A 625 20.85 2.51 -47.03
N THR A 626 21.91 3.09 -47.59
CA THR A 626 22.01 4.50 -47.99
C THR A 626 21.94 4.57 -49.52
N SER A 627 21.95 5.78 -50.09
CA SER A 627 22.04 6.02 -51.53
C SER A 627 23.32 5.43 -52.17
N ALA A 628 24.36 5.21 -51.36
CA ALA A 628 25.65 4.68 -51.81
C ALA A 628 25.80 3.16 -51.66
N GLY A 629 24.87 2.46 -50.99
CA GLY A 629 24.92 1.01 -50.82
C GLY A 629 24.37 0.51 -49.47
N VAL A 630 24.63 -0.76 -49.16
CA VAL A 630 24.21 -1.40 -47.91
C VAL A 630 25.21 -1.14 -46.78
N CYS A 631 24.71 -1.07 -45.55
CA CYS A 631 25.54 -0.93 -44.35
C CYS A 631 26.00 -2.31 -43.87
N THR A 632 27.25 -2.43 -43.44
CA THR A 632 27.88 -3.72 -43.11
C THR A 632 28.65 -3.68 -41.80
N SER A 633 28.81 -4.81 -41.14
CA SER A 633 29.71 -5.00 -40.01
C SER A 633 30.59 -6.22 -40.25
N GLY A 634 31.79 -6.27 -39.67
CA GLY A 634 32.66 -7.45 -39.78
C GLY A 634 32.19 -8.62 -38.91
N VAL A 635 31.20 -8.42 -38.04
CA VAL A 635 30.53 -9.48 -37.29
C VAL A 635 29.25 -9.95 -37.99
N LYS A 636 29.14 -11.27 -38.20
CA LYS A 636 28.06 -11.92 -38.95
C LYS A 636 27.03 -12.55 -38.02
N ASN A 637 25.79 -12.71 -38.49
CA ASN A 637 24.69 -13.35 -37.75
C ASN A 637 24.53 -12.84 -36.32
N SER A 638 24.69 -11.53 -36.11
CA SER A 638 24.82 -10.94 -34.78
C SER A 638 23.81 -9.83 -34.56
N PRO A 639 23.23 -9.71 -33.34
CA PRO A 639 22.31 -8.63 -33.02
C PRO A 639 23.01 -7.27 -33.10
N ILE A 640 22.28 -6.26 -33.55
CA ILE A 640 22.73 -4.86 -33.60
C ILE A 640 22.06 -4.10 -32.46
N ALA A 641 22.87 -3.37 -31.68
CA ALA A 641 22.39 -2.53 -30.60
C ALA A 641 23.13 -1.19 -30.51
#